data_AF-A0A920EFT9-F1
#
_entry.id   AF-A0A920EFT9-F1
#
_cell.length_a   1.000
_cell.length_b   1.000
_cell.length_c   1.000
_cell.angle_alpha   90.00
_cell.angle_beta   90.00
_cell.angle_gamma   90.00
#
_symmetry.space_group_name_H-M   'P 1'
#
loop_
_entity.id
_entity.type
_entity.pdbx_description
1 polymer ?
#
loop_
_entity_poly.entity_id
_entity_poly.type
_entity_poly.pdbx_seq_one_letter_code
_entity_poly.pdbx_strand_id
1 'polypeptide(L)' 'MKESKVIVALDFDNRNSLDSFCEQVAPSDCKLKVGKELFTFFGPSLVKDLTKKGFDVFRS' A
#
# COMPACT_ATOMS: atom_id res chain seq x y z
N MET A 1 20.44 -9.86 0.93
CA MET A 1 19.02 -9.86 1.31
C MET A 1 18.58 -8.39 1.29
N LYS A 2 17.80 -7.95 0.29
CA LYS A 2 17.37 -6.55 0.21
C LYS A 2 16.22 -6.37 1.19
N GLU A 3 16.53 -5.89 2.39
CA GLU A 3 15.51 -5.26 3.23
C GLU A 3 15.04 -4.01 2.50
N SER A 4 13.85 -4.08 1.95
CA SER A 4 13.21 -2.95 1.31
C SER A 4 12.81 -1.94 2.38
N LYS A 5 13.70 -0.97 2.59
CA LYS A 5 13.57 0.13 3.56
C LYS A 5 12.66 1.26 3.09
N VAL A 6 12.08 1.13 1.89
CA VAL A 6 11.20 2.15 1.31
C VAL A 6 9.79 1.92 1.82
N ILE A 7 9.30 2.88 2.61
CA ILE A 7 7.91 2.92 3.05
C ILE A 7 7.22 4.02 2.26
N VAL A 8 6.20 3.65 1.50
CA VAL A 8 5.39 4.55 0.69
C VAL A 8 4.10 4.83 1.45
N ALA A 9 3.90 6.08 1.87
CA ALA A 9 2.64 6.50 2.44
C ALA A 9 1.57 6.47 1.35
N LEU A 10 0.56 5.62 1.54
CA LEU A 10 -0.65 5.65 0.74
C LEU A 10 -1.50 6.81 1.23
N ASP A 11 -1.24 7.96 0.63
CA ASP A 11 -2.05 9.19 0.71
C ASP A 11 -2.65 9.46 -0.68
N PHE A 12 -3.11 8.40 -1.34
CA PHE A 12 -3.74 8.55 -2.65
C PHE A 12 -5.22 8.81 -2.44
N ASP A 13 -5.72 9.93 -2.98
CA ASP A 13 -7.15 10.20 -3.05
C ASP A 13 -7.94 9.15 -3.84
N ASN A 14 -7.25 8.33 -4.66
CA ASN A 14 -7.92 7.42 -5.58
C ASN A 14 -7.25 6.06 -5.76
N ARG A 15 -8.06 5.02 -5.88
CA ARG A 15 -7.64 3.62 -6.07
C ARG A 15 -6.81 3.40 -7.34
N ASN A 16 -7.07 4.18 -8.37
CA ASN A 16 -6.41 4.03 -9.68
C ASN A 16 -4.90 4.33 -9.61
N SER A 17 -4.51 5.37 -8.87
CA SER A 17 -3.08 5.70 -8.65
C SER A 17 -2.33 4.59 -7.94
N LEU A 18 -3.02 3.93 -7.01
CA LEU A 18 -2.47 2.80 -6.27
C LEU A 18 -2.32 1.56 -7.15
N ASP A 19 -3.22 1.33 -8.10
CA ASP A 19 -3.10 0.23 -9.06
C ASP A 19 -1.94 0.46 -10.03
N SER A 20 -1.84 1.66 -10.63
CA SER A 20 -0.69 2.02 -11.48
C SER A 20 0.63 1.98 -10.71
N PHE A 21 0.66 2.38 -9.44
CA PHE A 21 1.85 2.24 -8.60
C PHE A 21 2.23 0.77 -8.41
N CYS A 22 1.26 -0.11 -8.17
CA CYS A 22 1.49 -1.54 -8.05
C CYS A 22 1.95 -2.19 -9.37
N GLU A 23 1.57 -1.63 -10.52
CA GLU A 23 2.08 -2.08 -11.82
C GLU A 23 3.54 -1.66 -12.05
N GLN A 24 3.92 -0.47 -11.56
CA GLN A 24 5.26 0.08 -11.76
C GLN A 24 6.27 -0.38 -10.71
N VAL A 25 5.82 -0.79 -9.53
CA VAL A 25 6.69 -1.14 -8.40
C VAL A 25 6.43 -2.57 -7.93
N ALA A 26 7.51 -3.30 -7.63
CA ALA A 26 7.40 -4.62 -7.05
C ALA A 26 7.08 -4.53 -5.55
N PRO A 27 6.20 -5.41 -5.02
CA PRO A 27 5.93 -5.49 -3.58
C PRO A 27 7.18 -5.86 -2.76
N SER A 28 8.16 -6.50 -3.40
CA SER A 28 9.45 -6.80 -2.79
C SER A 28 10.34 -5.57 -2.60
N ASP A 29 10.06 -4.43 -3.25
CA ASP A 29 10.90 -3.22 -3.22
C ASP A 29 10.40 -2.15 -2.23
N CYS A 30 9.15 -2.24 -1.78
CA CYS A 30 8.58 -1.26 -0.86
C CYS A 30 7.43 -1.79 -0.01
N LYS A 31 7.20 -1.08 1.10
CA LYS A 31 6.09 -1.32 2.01
C LYS A 31 5.09 -0.18 1.89
N LEU A 32 3.81 -0.49 2.06
CA LEU A 32 2.74 0.49 1.95
C LEU A 32 2.26 0.89 3.35
N LYS A 33 2.26 2.18 3.66
CA LYS A 33 1.75 2.72 4.92
C LYS A 33 0.36 3.31 4.70
N VAL A 34 -0.65 2.73 5.33
CA VAL A 34 -2.02 3.24 5.28
C VAL A 34 -2.26 4.17 6.47
N GLY A 35 -2.62 5.42 6.19
CA GLY A 35 -3.00 6.41 7.20
C GLY A 35 -4.38 6.14 7.81
N LYS A 36 -4.65 6.72 8.98
CA LYS A 36 -5.89 6.51 9.74
C LYS A 36 -7.16 6.96 9.00
N GLU A 37 -7.10 8.05 8.26
CA GLU A 37 -8.23 8.57 7.48
C GLU A 37 -8.59 7.64 6.32
N LEU A 38 -7.58 7.23 5.56
CA LEU A 38 -7.75 6.34 4.42
C LEU A 38 -8.20 4.93 4.86
N PHE A 39 -7.72 4.45 6.01
CA PHE A 39 -8.24 3.24 6.64
C PHE A 39 -9.70 3.38 7.10
N THR A 40 -10.11 4.56 7.57
CA THR A 40 -11.51 4.79 7.97
C THR A 40 -12.43 4.85 6.76
N PHE A 41 -11.97 5.43 5.65
CA PHE A 41 -12.75 5.58 4.43
C PHE A 41 -12.90 4.27 3.65
N PHE A 42 -11.79 3.57 3.38
CA PHE A 42 -11.81 2.32 2.61
C PHE A 42 -11.89 1.05 3.48
N GLY A 43 -11.68 1.19 4.78
CA GLY A 43 -11.75 0.08 5.72
C GLY A 43 -10.63 -0.96 5.56
N PRO A 44 -10.80 -2.13 6.20
CA PRO A 44 -9.86 -3.24 6.06
C PRO A 44 -9.84 -3.85 4.65
N SER A 45 -10.84 -3.55 3.81
CA SER A 45 -10.91 -4.02 2.43
C SER A 45 -9.70 -3.57 1.61
N LEU A 46 -9.24 -2.34 1.80
CA LEU A 46 -8.05 -1.82 1.13
C LEU A 46 -6.79 -2.62 1.48
N VAL A 47 -6.59 -2.88 2.78
CA VAL A 47 -5.44 -3.64 3.27
C VAL A 47 -5.46 -5.05 2.66
N LYS A 48 -6.62 -5.71 2.63
CA LYS A 48 -6.76 -7.03 2.02
C LYS A 48 -6.39 -7.02 0.54
N ASP A 49 -6.81 -6.00 -0.20
CA ASP A 49 -6.56 -5.89 -1.63
C ASP A 49 -5.07 -5.72 -1.93
N LEU A 50 -4.41 -4.86 -1.16
CA LEU A 50 -2.96 -4.63 -1.23
C LEU A 50 -2.14 -5.86 -0.84
N THR A 51 -2.53 -6.53 0.26
CA THR A 51 -1.90 -7.79 0.68
C THR A 51 -2.11 -8.89 -0.36
N LYS A 52 -3.28 -8.92 -1.03
CA LYS A 52 -3.55 -9.86 -2.13
C LYS A 52 -2.66 -9.58 -3.35
N LYS A 53 -2.30 -8.32 -3.59
CA LYS A 53 -1.28 -7.93 -4.60
C LYS A 53 0.16 -8.24 -4.15
N GLY A 54 0.36 -8.73 -2.92
CA GLY A 54 1.66 -9.13 -2.38
C GLY A 54 2.39 -8.04 -1.60
N PHE A 55 1.78 -6.85 -1.42
CA PHE A 55 2.41 -5.74 -0.71
C PHE A 55 2.35 -5.91 0.81
N ASP A 56 3.45 -5.52 1.47
CA ASP A 56 3.54 -5.45 2.92
C ASP A 56 2.89 -4.15 3.41
N VAL A 57 1.70 -4.25 4.02
CA VAL A 57 0.90 -3.08 4.43
C VAL A 57 1.01 -2.87 5.93
N PHE A 58 1.43 -1.67 6.34
CA PHE A 58 1.50 -1.26 7.74
C PHE A 58 0.47 -0.18 8.05
N ARG A 59 -0.20 -0.32 9.19
CA ARG A 59 -1.07 0.71 9.76
C ARG A 59 -0.30 1.44 10.85
N SER A 60 -0.43 2.76 10.90
CA SER A 60 0.20 3.62 11.91
C SER A 60 -0.81 4.55 12.54
#